data_AF-A0A3A5V6G8-F1
#
_entry.id   AF-A0A3A5V6G8-F1
#
_cell.length_a   1.000
_cell.length_b   1.000
_cell.length_c   1.000
_cell.angle_alpha   90.00
_cell.angle_beta   90.00
_cell.angle_gamma   90.00
#
_symmetry.space_group_name_H-M   'P 1'
#
loop_
_entity.id
_entity.type
_entity.pdbx_description
1 polymer ?
#
loop_
_entity_poly.entity_id
_entity_poly.type
_entity_poly.pdbx_seq_one_letter_code
_entity_poly.pdbx_strand_id
1 'polypeptide(L)'
;MEDLPAPWAEASVEHNYTMTLFAFAWALLPVGFMVLMALFDRYEQHRLMLASVSFLMLLFAFSTGVMQRRSAFLEPRIQLPVATLVATAASLGLLWGLELGEWWWVSYGLIFGTVATMYVGLDHLASCNAPTYSLPWPAAEALPLDAFQGWQLQQGRWVNGNLGTKRLANGTVITLFGTLEDGSTYLCVDRLCPEALAPEHTSLGIDLIHLASQSEAFFSEE
;
A
#
# COMPACT_ATOMS: atom_id res chain seq x y z
N MET A 1 -13.52 -11.29 21.38
CA MET A 1 -12.89 -9.99 21.08
C MET A 1 -12.30 -9.57 22.40
N GLU A 2 -10.97 -9.60 22.50
CA GLU A 2 -10.26 -9.22 23.71
C GLU A 2 -10.26 -7.69 23.74
N ASP A 3 -10.86 -7.09 24.77
CA ASP A 3 -10.98 -5.64 24.85
C ASP A 3 -9.59 -5.00 24.92
N LEU A 4 -9.35 -3.95 24.13
CA LEU A 4 -8.10 -3.20 24.21
C LEU A 4 -7.96 -2.55 25.59
N PRO A 5 -6.76 -2.52 26.18
CA PRO A 5 -6.54 -1.79 27.42
C PRO A 5 -6.73 -0.29 27.16
N ALA A 6 -7.46 0.40 28.04
CA ALA A 6 -7.46 1.86 28.03
C ALA A 6 -6.00 2.39 28.15
N PRO A 7 -5.61 3.48 27.44
CA PRO A 7 -6.42 4.38 26.63
C PRO A 7 -6.37 4.09 25.12
N TRP A 8 -6.12 2.85 24.70
CA TRP A 8 -6.16 2.49 23.28
C TRP A 8 -7.58 2.64 22.71
N ALA A 9 -7.66 3.21 21.52
CA ALA A 9 -8.90 3.35 20.76
C ALA A 9 -8.80 2.57 19.44
N GLU A 10 -9.94 2.05 18.98
CA GLU A 10 -10.07 1.50 17.63
C GLU A 10 -10.64 2.57 16.70
N ALA A 11 -9.91 2.87 15.64
CA ALA A 11 -10.38 3.68 14.54
C ALA A 11 -10.73 2.77 13.36
N SER A 12 -11.97 2.85 12.89
CA SER A 12 -12.34 2.26 11.60
C SER A 12 -11.63 3.03 10.50
N VAL A 13 -11.15 2.31 9.50
CA VAL A 13 -10.37 2.95 8.44
C VAL A 13 -11.25 3.19 7.22
N GLU A 14 -11.70 4.44 7.06
CA GLU A 14 -12.50 4.86 5.92
C GLU A 14 -11.63 4.97 4.67
N HIS A 15 -11.74 4.00 3.76
CA HIS A 15 -11.09 4.04 2.45
C HIS A 15 -12.12 4.17 1.35
N ASN A 16 -11.86 5.08 0.42
CA ASN A 16 -12.70 5.28 -0.75
C ASN A 16 -11.92 4.94 -2.03
N TYR A 17 -11.97 3.67 -2.42
CA TYR A 17 -11.38 3.18 -3.67
C TYR A 17 -12.15 3.61 -4.92
N THR A 18 -13.25 4.35 -4.82
CA THR A 18 -14.06 4.78 -5.98
C THR A 18 -13.24 5.55 -7.00
N MET A 19 -12.39 6.48 -6.57
CA MET A 19 -11.54 7.26 -7.48
C MET A 19 -10.48 6.39 -8.15
N THR A 20 -9.91 5.42 -7.43
CA THR A 20 -8.94 4.46 -7.98
C THR A 20 -9.59 3.54 -9.01
N LEU A 21 -10.77 3.00 -8.70
CA LEU A 21 -11.55 2.16 -9.61
C LEU A 21 -11.94 2.93 -10.88
N PHE A 22 -12.33 4.20 -10.74
CA PHE A 22 -12.62 5.07 -11.86
C PHE A 22 -11.38 5.29 -12.73
N ALA A 23 -10.24 5.66 -12.15
CA ALA A 23 -8.98 5.83 -12.87
C ALA A 23 -8.55 4.53 -13.58
N PHE A 24 -8.71 3.38 -12.91
CA PHE A 24 -8.40 2.08 -13.48
C PHE A 24 -9.31 1.73 -14.67
N ALA A 25 -10.62 1.98 -14.57
CA ALA A 25 -11.56 1.76 -15.67
C ALA A 25 -11.21 2.61 -16.90
N TRP A 26 -10.81 3.87 -16.71
CA TRP A 26 -10.35 4.73 -17.80
C TRP A 26 -9.03 4.24 -18.42
N ALA A 27 -8.12 3.70 -17.60
CA ALA A 27 -6.88 3.11 -18.10
C ALA A 27 -7.10 1.86 -18.97
N LEU A 28 -8.25 1.17 -18.84
CA LEU A 28 -8.59 0.02 -19.68
C LEU A 28 -9.00 0.40 -21.11
N LEU A 29 -9.45 1.64 -21.36
CA LEU A 29 -9.83 2.09 -22.71
C LEU A 29 -8.69 1.95 -23.72
N PRO A 30 -7.50 2.56 -23.51
CA PRO A 30 -6.40 2.42 -24.46
C PRO A 30 -5.88 0.98 -24.52
N VAL A 31 -5.98 0.19 -23.44
CA VAL A 31 -5.67 -1.24 -23.45
C VAL A 31 -6.64 -2.03 -24.35
N GLY A 32 -7.94 -1.71 -24.33
CA GLY A 32 -8.92 -2.28 -25.27
C GLY A 32 -8.59 -1.94 -26.73
N PHE A 33 -8.18 -0.70 -27.01
CA PHE A 33 -7.72 -0.29 -28.34
C PHE A 33 -6.48 -1.06 -28.79
N MET A 34 -5.55 -1.37 -27.88
CA MET A 34 -4.37 -2.21 -28.18
C MET A 34 -4.79 -3.60 -28.68
N VAL A 35 -5.79 -4.23 -28.06
CA VAL A 35 -6.32 -5.52 -28.52
C VAL A 35 -6.89 -5.41 -29.93
N LEU A 36 -7.67 -4.37 -30.22
CA LEU A 36 -8.22 -4.15 -31.56
C LEU A 36 -7.11 -3.93 -32.60
N MET A 37 -6.10 -3.13 -32.29
CA MET A 37 -4.95 -2.90 -33.19
C MET A 37 -4.12 -4.16 -33.44
N ALA A 38 -4.01 -5.04 -32.43
CA ALA A 38 -3.34 -6.33 -32.58
C ALA A 38 -4.14 -7.30 -33.45
N LEU A 39 -5.47 -7.29 -33.38
CA LEU A 39 -6.34 -8.17 -34.16
C LEU A 39 -6.51 -7.74 -35.61
N PHE A 40 -6.63 -6.43 -35.87
CA PHE A 40 -6.93 -5.90 -37.20
C PHE A 40 -5.68 -5.48 -37.98
N ASP A 41 -4.50 -5.54 -37.36
CA ASP A 41 -3.22 -5.17 -37.96
C ASP A 41 -3.20 -3.77 -38.60
N ARG A 42 -4.01 -2.85 -38.05
CA ARG A 42 -4.11 -1.46 -38.53
C ARG A 42 -3.38 -0.53 -37.59
N TYR A 43 -2.90 0.59 -38.17
CA TYR A 43 -2.28 1.70 -37.45
C TYR A 43 -0.99 1.34 -36.70
N GLU A 44 -0.14 0.51 -37.31
CA GLU A 44 1.11 0.01 -36.70
C GLU A 44 2.01 1.11 -36.14
N GLN A 45 2.10 2.23 -36.85
CA GLN A 45 2.88 3.42 -36.47
C GLN A 45 2.47 4.01 -35.10
N HIS A 46 1.25 3.73 -34.62
CA HIS A 46 0.73 4.25 -33.36
C HIS A 46 0.78 3.23 -32.22
N ARG A 47 1.23 1.99 -32.46
CA ARG A 47 1.21 0.91 -31.46
C ARG A 47 1.99 1.26 -30.20
N LEU A 48 3.22 1.76 -30.36
CA LEU A 48 4.09 2.13 -29.24
C LEU A 48 3.59 3.38 -28.51
N MET A 49 3.07 4.37 -29.26
CA MET A 49 2.47 5.56 -28.65
C MET A 49 1.26 5.19 -27.78
N LEU A 50 0.38 4.31 -28.28
CA LEU A 50 -0.76 3.82 -27.52
C LEU A 50 -0.32 3.04 -26.28
N ALA A 51 0.69 2.18 -26.40
CA ALA A 51 1.24 1.45 -25.27
C ALA A 51 1.79 2.38 -24.16
N SER A 52 2.50 3.46 -24.54
CA SER A 52 2.97 4.47 -23.60
C SER A 52 1.83 5.20 -22.89
N VAL A 53 0.77 5.56 -23.61
CA VAL A 53 -0.44 6.18 -23.01
C VAL A 53 -1.12 5.22 -22.04
N SER A 54 -1.34 3.96 -22.43
CA SER A 54 -1.88 2.92 -21.55
C SER A 54 -1.04 2.75 -20.29
N PHE A 55 0.28 2.68 -20.43
CA PHE A 55 1.20 2.55 -19.30
C PHE A 55 1.08 3.73 -18.33
N LEU A 56 1.06 4.97 -18.82
CA LEU A 56 0.94 6.16 -17.97
C LEU A 56 -0.40 6.20 -17.22
N MET A 57 -1.49 5.83 -17.89
CA MET A 57 -2.81 5.76 -17.24
C MET A 57 -2.87 4.66 -16.17
N LEU A 58 -2.27 3.49 -16.45
CA LEU A 58 -2.16 2.41 -15.47
C LEU A 58 -1.30 2.82 -14.28
N LEU A 59 -0.15 3.47 -14.52
CA LEU A 59 0.72 3.98 -13.45
C LEU A 59 -0.01 4.99 -12.57
N PHE A 60 -0.76 5.92 -13.18
CA PHE A 60 -1.58 6.87 -12.46
C PHE A 60 -2.64 6.14 -11.61
N ALA A 61 -3.43 5.24 -12.21
CA ALA A 61 -4.44 4.47 -11.48
C ALA A 61 -3.82 3.69 -10.30
N PHE A 62 -2.68 3.04 -10.52
CA PHE A 62 -1.95 2.30 -9.49
C PHE A 62 -1.54 3.20 -8.32
N SER A 63 -0.93 4.36 -8.63
CA SER A 63 -0.48 5.30 -7.60
C SER A 63 -1.64 5.78 -6.72
N THR A 64 -2.80 6.08 -7.29
CA THR A 64 -3.97 6.51 -6.51
C THR A 64 -4.46 5.46 -5.54
N GLY A 65 -4.29 4.16 -5.84
CA GLY A 65 -4.73 3.08 -4.98
C GLY A 65 -3.71 2.72 -3.89
N VAL A 66 -2.44 2.64 -4.25
CA VAL A 66 -1.36 2.30 -3.31
C VAL A 66 -1.15 3.42 -2.29
N MET A 67 -1.33 4.69 -2.67
CA MET A 67 -1.18 5.83 -1.76
C MET A 67 -2.27 5.92 -0.69
N GLN A 68 -3.40 5.19 -0.83
CA GLN A 68 -4.45 5.18 0.19
C GLN A 68 -4.06 4.42 1.46
N ARG A 69 -3.11 3.48 1.36
CA ARG A 69 -2.72 2.61 2.46
C ARG A 69 -1.24 2.78 2.81
N ARG A 70 -0.97 3.04 4.09
CA ARG A 70 0.42 3.08 4.59
C ARG A 70 1.04 1.69 4.43
N SER A 71 2.31 1.64 4.05
CA SER A 71 3.06 0.39 3.84
C SER A 71 2.50 -0.56 2.77
N ALA A 72 1.60 -0.11 1.90
CA ALA A 72 1.05 -0.94 0.83
C ALA A 72 2.16 -1.55 -0.08
N PHE A 73 3.30 -0.87 -0.25
CA PHE A 73 4.44 -1.40 -1.01
C PHE A 73 5.14 -2.61 -0.36
N LEU A 74 4.93 -2.85 0.93
CA LEU A 74 5.47 -4.02 1.63
C LEU A 74 4.59 -5.25 1.45
N GLU A 75 3.35 -5.07 0.99
CA GLU A 75 2.42 -6.16 0.72
C GLU A 75 2.90 -6.97 -0.51
N PRO A 76 3.17 -8.28 -0.38
CA PRO A 76 3.69 -9.09 -1.48
C PRO A 76 2.83 -9.05 -2.75
N ARG A 77 1.50 -8.94 -2.59
CA ARG A 77 0.57 -8.85 -3.72
C ARG A 77 0.69 -7.55 -4.50
N ILE A 78 1.25 -6.49 -3.89
CA ILE A 78 1.55 -5.20 -4.52
C ILE A 78 2.94 -5.18 -5.17
N GLN A 79 3.86 -6.02 -4.72
CA GLN A 79 5.19 -6.12 -5.33
C GLN A 79 5.13 -6.67 -6.77
N LEU A 80 4.18 -7.55 -7.05
CA LEU A 80 3.97 -8.10 -8.40
C LEU A 80 3.59 -7.01 -9.43
N PRO A 81 2.54 -6.18 -9.23
CA PRO A 81 2.23 -5.09 -10.15
C PRO A 81 3.32 -4.02 -10.23
N VAL A 82 4.07 -3.77 -9.13
CA VAL A 82 5.26 -2.90 -9.20
C VAL A 82 6.30 -3.47 -10.15
N ALA A 83 6.63 -4.76 -10.02
CA ALA A 83 7.61 -5.41 -10.87
C ALA A 83 7.18 -5.39 -12.35
N THR A 84 5.90 -5.64 -12.63
CA THR A 84 5.40 -5.59 -14.02
C THR A 84 5.38 -4.17 -14.57
N LEU A 85 5.00 -3.15 -13.78
CA LEU A 85 5.08 -1.74 -14.20
C LEU A 85 6.51 -1.33 -14.54
N VAL A 86 7.49 -1.70 -13.71
CA VAL A 86 8.91 -1.42 -13.96
C VAL A 86 9.39 -2.15 -15.22
N ALA A 87 9.00 -3.42 -15.41
CA ALA A 87 9.33 -4.18 -16.60
C ALA A 87 8.70 -3.56 -17.87
N THR A 88 7.45 -3.10 -17.80
CA THR A 88 6.78 -2.38 -18.91
C THR A 88 7.52 -1.09 -19.24
N ALA A 89 7.90 -0.29 -18.24
CA ALA A 89 8.65 0.95 -18.44
C ALA A 89 10.00 0.70 -19.12
N ALA A 90 10.75 -0.30 -18.63
CA ALA A 90 12.03 -0.70 -19.20
C ALA A 90 11.86 -1.19 -20.65
N SER A 91 10.85 -2.02 -20.91
CA SER A 91 10.52 -2.52 -22.24
C SER A 91 10.21 -1.38 -23.21
N LEU A 92 9.32 -0.45 -22.84
CA LEU A 92 8.98 0.70 -23.69
C LEU A 92 10.21 1.59 -23.96
N GLY A 93 11.02 1.85 -22.93
CA GLY A 93 12.26 2.61 -23.07
C GLY A 93 13.27 1.95 -24.01
N LEU A 94 13.43 0.62 -23.92
CA LEU A 94 14.29 -0.16 -24.83
C LEU A 94 13.77 -0.15 -26.27
N LEU A 95 12.46 -0.34 -26.47
CA LEU A 95 11.87 -0.34 -27.82
C LEU A 95 12.02 1.00 -28.52
N TRP A 96 11.84 2.11 -27.79
CA TRP A 96 12.09 3.45 -28.33
C TRP A 96 13.58 3.75 -28.50
N GLY A 97 14.42 3.42 -27.52
CA GLY A 97 15.84 3.73 -27.57
C GLY A 97 16.63 2.97 -28.63
N LEU A 98 16.17 1.78 -29.01
CA LEU A 98 16.82 0.91 -30.01
C LEU A 98 16.03 0.81 -31.33
N GLU A 99 14.95 1.59 -31.50
CA GLU A 99 14.08 1.58 -32.68
C GLU A 99 13.51 0.17 -33.03
N LEU A 100 13.26 -0.66 -32.00
CA LEU A 100 12.82 -2.06 -32.15
C LEU A 100 11.30 -2.17 -32.35
N GLY A 101 10.74 -1.45 -33.32
CA GLY A 101 9.29 -1.39 -33.56
C GLY A 101 8.61 -2.75 -33.77
N GLU A 102 9.32 -3.74 -34.32
CA GLU A 102 8.80 -5.09 -34.57
C GLU A 102 8.52 -5.90 -33.29
N TRP A 103 9.14 -5.52 -32.16
CA TRP A 103 9.00 -6.20 -30.87
C TRP A 103 7.86 -5.63 -29.99
N TRP A 104 6.92 -4.91 -30.60
CA TRP A 104 5.78 -4.27 -29.92
C TRP A 104 4.94 -5.23 -29.05
N TRP A 105 4.87 -6.50 -29.45
CA TRP A 105 4.09 -7.53 -28.76
C TRP A 105 4.59 -7.79 -27.34
N VAL A 106 5.88 -7.55 -27.06
CA VAL A 106 6.47 -7.65 -25.73
C VAL A 106 5.83 -6.63 -24.78
N SER A 107 5.79 -5.36 -25.18
CA SER A 107 5.18 -4.30 -24.37
C SER A 107 3.67 -4.51 -24.21
N TYR A 108 2.98 -5.03 -25.22
CA TYR A 108 1.55 -5.34 -25.13
C TYR A 108 1.29 -6.44 -24.11
N GLY A 109 2.05 -7.54 -24.19
CA GLY A 109 1.96 -8.63 -23.21
C GLY A 109 2.22 -8.17 -21.79
N LEU A 110 3.24 -7.32 -21.58
CA LEU A 110 3.54 -6.75 -20.27
C LEU A 110 2.44 -5.81 -19.76
N ILE A 111 1.84 -4.99 -20.62
CA ILE A 111 0.70 -4.14 -20.24
C ILE A 111 -0.51 -4.98 -19.83
N PHE A 112 -0.85 -6.03 -20.58
CA PHE A 112 -1.95 -6.93 -20.22
C PHE A 112 -1.67 -7.67 -18.91
N GLY A 113 -0.45 -8.14 -18.70
CA GLY A 113 -0.01 -8.71 -17.42
C GLY A 113 -0.16 -7.71 -16.28
N THR A 114 0.29 -6.48 -16.47
CA THR A 114 0.17 -5.40 -15.48
C THR A 114 -1.28 -5.16 -15.09
N VAL A 115 -2.23 -5.11 -16.03
CA VAL A 115 -3.67 -4.98 -15.72
C VAL A 115 -4.14 -6.08 -14.75
N ALA A 116 -3.83 -7.34 -15.04
CA ALA A 116 -4.24 -8.46 -14.19
C ALA A 116 -3.62 -8.39 -12.79
N THR A 117 -2.32 -8.14 -12.72
CA THR A 117 -1.60 -8.04 -11.43
C THR A 117 -2.04 -6.84 -10.60
N MET A 118 -2.34 -5.71 -11.24
CA MET A 118 -2.87 -4.51 -10.59
C MET A 118 -4.26 -4.78 -10.02
N TYR A 119 -5.13 -5.44 -10.79
CA TYR A 119 -6.47 -5.78 -10.31
C TYR A 119 -6.40 -6.62 -9.02
N VAL A 120 -5.60 -7.69 -9.01
CA VAL A 120 -5.43 -8.54 -7.82
C VAL A 120 -4.84 -7.78 -6.64
N GLY A 121 -3.84 -6.92 -6.89
CA GLY A 121 -3.21 -6.11 -5.84
C GLY A 121 -4.16 -5.08 -5.24
N LEU A 122 -4.85 -4.31 -6.08
CA LEU A 122 -5.77 -3.26 -5.65
C LEU A 122 -7.03 -3.83 -4.99
N ASP A 123 -7.57 -4.93 -5.52
CA ASP A 123 -8.70 -5.65 -4.90
C ASP A 123 -8.32 -6.13 -3.50
N HIS A 124 -7.11 -6.67 -3.34
CA HIS A 124 -6.62 -7.05 -2.03
C HIS A 124 -6.51 -5.86 -1.08
N LEU A 125 -5.94 -4.73 -1.51
CA LEU A 125 -5.87 -3.53 -0.67
C LEU A 125 -7.25 -3.00 -0.29
N ALA A 126 -8.21 -3.04 -1.22
CA ALA A 126 -9.60 -2.64 -0.96
C ALA A 126 -10.28 -3.59 0.04
N SER A 127 -9.91 -4.87 0.04
CA SER A 127 -10.39 -5.87 1.02
C SER A 127 -9.77 -5.72 2.41
N CYS A 128 -8.64 -5.02 2.53
CA CYS A 128 -8.03 -4.75 3.83
C CYS A 128 -8.86 -3.69 4.55
N ASN A 129 -9.58 -4.09 5.59
CA ASN A 129 -10.48 -3.24 6.37
C ASN A 129 -10.31 -3.44 7.89
N ALA A 130 -9.24 -4.13 8.34
CA ALA A 130 -8.96 -4.29 9.76
C ALA A 130 -8.83 -2.92 10.45
N PRO A 131 -9.34 -2.76 11.69
CA PRO A 131 -9.30 -1.49 12.40
C PRO A 131 -7.86 -1.11 12.74
N THR A 132 -7.59 0.20 12.78
CA THR A 132 -6.32 0.75 13.27
C THR A 132 -6.43 0.97 14.76
N TYR A 133 -5.40 0.59 15.51
CA TYR A 133 -5.31 0.90 16.94
C TYR A 133 -4.57 2.21 17.12
N SER A 134 -5.11 3.14 17.89
CA SER A 134 -4.50 4.41 18.21
C SER A 134 -4.33 4.57 19.72
N LEU A 135 -3.20 5.17 20.11
CA LEU A 135 -2.86 5.50 21.47
C LEU A 135 -2.34 6.95 21.48
N PRO A 136 -2.84 7.85 22.34
CA PRO A 136 -2.22 9.16 22.53
C PRO A 136 -0.73 8.98 22.88
N TRP A 137 0.17 9.72 22.24
CA TRP A 137 1.60 9.60 22.54
C TRP A 137 2.30 10.94 22.39
N PRO A 138 3.00 11.46 23.41
CA PRO A 138 3.70 12.74 23.31
C PRO A 138 4.88 12.66 22.33
N ALA A 139 4.98 13.63 21.41
CA ALA A 139 6.03 13.67 20.40
C ALA A 139 7.46 13.83 20.96
N ALA A 140 7.58 14.37 22.17
CA ALA A 140 8.86 14.59 22.83
C ALA A 140 9.48 13.29 23.36
N GLU A 141 8.64 12.27 23.62
CA GLU A 141 9.07 11.05 24.27
C GLU A 141 9.56 9.99 23.29
N ALA A 142 10.58 9.26 23.73
CA ALA A 142 11.09 8.11 23.01
C ALA A 142 10.15 6.91 23.18
N LEU A 143 10.10 6.05 22.16
CA LEU A 143 9.32 4.82 22.22
C LEU A 143 10.07 3.79 23.09
N PRO A 144 9.38 3.08 24.01
CA PRO A 144 9.99 2.00 24.77
C PRO A 144 10.25 0.81 23.83
N LEU A 145 11.50 0.68 23.37
CA LEU A 145 11.90 -0.33 22.37
C LEU A 145 11.64 -1.76 22.84
N ASP A 146 11.69 -1.99 24.17
CA ASP A 146 11.45 -3.28 24.80
C ASP A 146 10.00 -3.78 24.62
N ALA A 147 9.06 -2.86 24.35
CA ALA A 147 7.66 -3.18 24.11
C ALA A 147 7.39 -3.82 22.73
N PHE A 148 8.37 -3.78 21.81
CA PHE A 148 8.18 -4.14 20.40
C PHE A 148 8.98 -5.39 20.00
N GLN A 149 8.47 -6.57 20.36
CA GLN A 149 9.14 -7.84 20.09
C GLN A 149 9.03 -8.27 18.62
N GLY A 150 10.17 -8.45 17.96
CA GLY A 150 10.25 -8.91 16.56
C GLY A 150 9.85 -7.85 15.54
N TRP A 151 9.85 -6.57 15.94
CA TRP A 151 9.60 -5.43 15.07
C TRP A 151 10.89 -4.93 14.42
N GLN A 152 10.79 -4.51 13.16
CA GLN A 152 11.84 -3.74 12.49
C GLN A 152 11.55 -2.26 12.70
N LEU A 153 12.01 -1.72 13.82
CA LEU A 153 11.88 -0.30 14.12
C LEU A 153 12.90 0.50 13.30
N GLN A 154 12.41 1.49 12.57
CA GLN A 154 13.23 2.43 11.80
C GLN A 154 13.63 3.63 12.66
N GLN A 155 12.76 4.02 13.59
CA GLN A 155 12.97 5.16 14.49
C GLN A 155 12.56 4.79 15.93
N GLY A 156 13.38 5.20 16.90
CA GLY A 156 13.07 5.05 18.34
C GLY A 156 12.42 6.29 18.96
N ARG A 157 12.14 7.32 18.16
CA ARG A 157 11.44 8.54 18.59
C ARG A 157 10.18 8.69 17.78
N TRP A 158 9.17 9.34 18.37
CA TRP A 158 7.94 9.64 17.66
C TRP A 158 8.22 10.57 16.46
N VAL A 159 7.63 10.23 15.32
CA VAL A 159 7.58 11.07 14.11
C VAL A 159 6.25 10.89 13.40
N ASN A 160 5.80 11.93 12.71
CA ASN A 160 4.64 11.82 11.84
C ASN A 160 5.02 11.04 10.56
N GLY A 161 4.83 9.73 10.59
CA GLY A 161 5.27 8.82 9.55
C GLY A 161 5.48 7.39 10.05
N ASN A 162 6.06 6.56 9.21
CA ASN A 162 6.37 5.17 9.55
C ASN A 162 7.46 5.10 10.62
N LEU A 163 7.19 4.37 11.69
CA LEU A 163 8.10 4.15 12.82
C LEU A 163 8.71 2.75 12.79
N GLY A 164 7.96 1.77 12.29
CA GLY A 164 8.43 0.41 12.19
C GLY A 164 7.41 -0.51 11.55
N THR A 165 7.89 -1.67 11.12
CA THR A 165 7.05 -2.68 10.48
C THR A 165 7.36 -4.05 11.03
N LYS A 166 6.35 -4.92 10.96
CA LYS A 166 6.50 -6.33 11.31
C LYS A 166 5.69 -7.15 10.32
N ARG A 167 6.28 -8.27 9.88
CA ARG A 167 5.59 -9.25 9.06
C ARG A 167 5.29 -10.47 9.92
N LEU A 168 4.02 -10.85 9.96
CA LEU A 168 3.58 -12.04 10.66
C LEU A 168 3.79 -13.29 9.82
N ALA A 169 3.77 -14.46 10.49
CA ALA A 169 3.93 -15.76 9.84
C ALA A 169 2.83 -16.07 8.81
N ASN A 170 1.63 -15.53 8.99
CA ASN A 170 0.51 -15.62 8.05
C ASN A 170 0.66 -14.69 6.83
N GLY A 171 1.73 -13.89 6.77
CA GLY A 171 2.03 -12.97 5.69
C GLY A 171 1.54 -11.53 5.91
N THR A 172 0.67 -11.29 6.89
CA THR A 172 0.13 -9.95 7.20
C THR A 172 1.25 -8.97 7.55
N VAL A 173 1.19 -7.78 6.96
CA VAL A 173 2.08 -6.66 7.28
C VAL A 173 1.39 -5.77 8.31
N ILE A 174 2.10 -5.51 9.40
CA ILE A 174 1.69 -4.57 10.45
C ILE A 174 2.64 -3.38 10.42
N THR A 175 2.07 -2.18 10.53
CA THR A 175 2.82 -0.93 10.50
C THR A 175 2.55 -0.13 11.77
N LEU A 176 3.62 0.31 12.42
CA LEU A 176 3.62 1.28 13.50
C LEU A 176 3.90 2.64 12.89
N PHE A 177 3.08 3.64 13.18
CA PHE A 177 3.28 4.99 12.66
C PHE A 177 2.79 6.04 13.63
N GLY A 178 3.42 7.21 13.60
CA GLY A 178 2.90 8.39 14.28
C GLY A 178 1.95 9.15 13.35
N THR A 179 0.90 9.74 13.94
CA THR A 179 0.01 10.67 13.24
C THR A 179 -0.29 11.88 14.12
N LEU A 180 -0.46 13.04 13.49
CA LEU A 180 -0.89 14.27 14.13
C LEU A 180 -2.31 14.55 13.65
N GLU A 181 -3.27 14.54 14.57
CA GLU A 181 -4.69 14.76 14.29
C GLU A 181 -5.22 15.81 15.26
N ASP A 182 -5.80 16.89 14.72
CA ASP A 182 -6.34 18.03 15.49
C ASP A 182 -5.38 18.59 16.56
N GLY A 183 -4.08 18.62 16.25
CA GLY A 183 -3.03 19.12 17.15
C GLY A 183 -2.60 18.13 18.23
N SER A 184 -3.22 16.93 18.29
CA SER A 184 -2.85 15.85 19.20
C SER A 184 -2.02 14.79 18.47
N THR A 185 -1.04 14.22 19.16
CA THR A 185 -0.13 13.22 18.59
C THR A 185 -0.53 11.83 19.05
N TYR A 186 -0.57 10.89 18.10
CA TYR A 186 -0.96 9.51 18.33
C TYR A 186 0.10 8.56 17.80
N LEU A 187 0.21 7.42 18.47
CA LEU A 187 0.90 6.23 18.03
C LEU A 187 -0.16 5.25 17.50
N CYS A 188 -0.01 4.86 16.24
CA CYS A 188 -0.99 4.04 15.54
C CYS A 188 -0.40 2.73 15.05
N VAL A 189 -1.21 1.67 15.08
CA VAL A 189 -0.90 0.34 14.57
C VAL A 189 -1.94 -0.02 13.51
N ASP A 190 -1.53 -0.02 12.24
CA ASP A 190 -2.38 -0.45 11.11
C ASP A 190 -1.99 -1.85 10.65
N ARG A 191 -2.98 -2.60 10.18
CA ARG A 191 -2.87 -4.00 9.75
C ARG A 191 -3.39 -4.10 8.32
N LEU A 192 -2.49 -4.50 7.42
CA LEU A 192 -2.84 -4.78 6.02
C LEU A 192 -3.46 -6.17 5.90
N CYS A 193 -4.69 -6.32 6.39
CA CYS A 193 -5.48 -7.53 6.20
C CYS A 193 -6.98 -7.25 6.26
N PRO A 194 -7.82 -8.16 5.72
CA PRO A 194 -9.25 -8.18 6.03
C PRO A 194 -9.48 -8.39 7.53
N GLU A 195 -10.53 -7.77 8.07
CA GLU A 195 -10.93 -7.88 9.48
C GLU A 195 -11.13 -9.33 9.91
N ALA A 196 -11.72 -10.17 9.05
CA ALA A 196 -11.93 -11.59 9.30
C ALA A 196 -10.62 -12.39 9.49
N LEU A 197 -9.49 -11.85 9.04
CA LEU A 197 -8.15 -12.45 9.16
C LEU A 197 -7.25 -11.64 10.12
N ALA A 198 -7.83 -10.72 10.88
CA ALA A 198 -7.08 -9.87 11.79
C ALA A 198 -6.37 -10.73 12.85
N PRO A 199 -5.06 -10.56 13.02
CA PRO A 199 -4.29 -11.27 14.04
C PRO A 199 -4.73 -10.86 15.45
N GLU A 200 -4.72 -11.82 16.38
CA GLU A 200 -4.96 -11.58 17.82
C GLU A 200 -3.91 -10.62 18.40
N HIS A 201 -4.27 -9.86 19.44
CA HIS A 201 -3.40 -8.85 20.04
C HIS A 201 -2.04 -9.40 20.50
N THR A 202 -2.05 -10.59 21.10
CA THR A 202 -0.86 -11.31 21.56
C THR A 202 0.15 -11.60 20.45
N SER A 203 -0.32 -11.77 19.21
CA SER A 203 0.52 -12.08 18.05
C SER A 203 1.16 -10.84 17.41
N LEU A 204 0.69 -9.63 17.76
CA LEU A 204 1.29 -8.37 17.31
C LEU A 204 2.74 -8.23 17.84
N GLY A 205 3.05 -8.85 18.99
CA GLY A 205 4.31 -8.66 19.70
C GLY A 205 4.52 -7.21 20.11
N ILE A 206 3.43 -6.56 20.51
CA ILE A 206 3.42 -5.25 21.15
C ILE A 206 2.93 -5.47 22.59
N ASP A 207 3.66 -4.95 23.57
CA ASP A 207 3.17 -4.85 24.94
C ASP A 207 2.21 -3.65 25.07
N LEU A 208 0.95 -3.90 24.74
CA LEU A 208 -0.11 -2.87 24.73
C LEU A 208 -0.33 -2.27 26.11
N ILE A 209 -0.15 -3.05 27.18
CA ILE A 209 -0.34 -2.61 28.57
C ILE A 209 0.81 -1.70 28.98
N HIS A 210 2.05 -2.08 28.68
CA HIS A 210 3.20 -1.25 28.98
C HIS A 210 3.12 0.11 28.27
N LEU A 211 2.76 0.12 26.99
CA LEU A 211 2.58 1.36 26.23
C LEU A 211 1.43 2.22 26.78
N ALA A 212 0.30 1.61 27.12
CA ALA A 212 -0.82 2.33 27.74
C ALA A 212 -0.41 3.01 29.04
N SER A 213 0.29 2.27 29.93
CA SER A 213 0.74 2.80 31.21
C SER A 213 1.74 3.97 31.07
N GLN A 214 2.63 3.92 30.08
CA GLN A 214 3.55 5.03 29.81
C GLN A 214 2.83 6.24 29.25
N SER A 215 1.93 6.03 28.28
CA SER A 215 1.09 7.10 27.74
C SER A 215 0.36 7.84 28.86
N GLU A 216 -0.35 7.13 29.73
CA GLU A 216 -1.09 7.73 30.84
C GLU A 216 -0.17 8.49 31.81
N ALA A 217 1.00 7.93 32.13
CA ALA A 217 1.98 8.60 32.98
C ALA A 217 2.36 9.98 32.42
N PHE A 218 2.66 10.07 31.12
CA PHE A 218 3.04 11.33 30.48
C PHE A 218 1.93 12.39 30.50
N PHE A 219 0.69 11.99 30.22
CA PHE A 219 -0.44 12.93 30.25
C PHE A 219 -0.95 13.24 31.67
N SER A 220 -0.48 12.52 32.69
CA SER A 220 -0.77 12.82 34.10
C SER A 220 0.25 13.76 34.75
N GLU A 221 1.42 13.94 34.14
CA GLU A 221 2.50 14.80 34.62
C GLU A 221 2.47 16.22 34.01
N GLU A 222 1.65 16.46 32.98
CA GLU A 222 1.33 17.80 32.42
C GLU A 222 0.09 18.44 33.09
#